data_AF-A0A212M1J3-F1
#
_entry.id   AF-A0A212M1J3-F1
#
_cell.length_a   1.000
_cell.length_b   1.000
_cell.length_c   1.000
_cell.angle_alpha   90.00
_cell.angle_beta   90.00
_cell.angle_gamma   90.00
#
_symmetry.space_group_name_H-M   'P 1'
#
loop_
_entity.id
_entity.type
_entity.pdbx_description
1 polymer ?
#
loop_
_entity_poly.entity_id
_entity_poly.type
_entity_poly.pdbx_seq_one_letter_code
_entity_poly.pdbx_strand_id
1 'polypeptide(L)'
;MLDEDKQPFSNHYGATASSVLTDFLSTEDIATMPMEALIDHICKKGKNRFVDPNHTASLLQQAARNSYRLDKCLYEPLTISIASSFNLISAYESEMKAINKAIEKTLKGLDPNAYQSLLSIPGIGPVYAAGIIAEIGSIDAFNSHSALAKYAGLVWRENQSGNFNADDTMLSKAGNSYLRYYLIEAASHVKNHVPEYAAFYQKKYDEVKTHQHKRALALTARKFIQLIFGLLANHQLYSTCRVSQI
;
A
#
# COMPACT_ATOMS: atom_id res chain seq x y z
N MET A 1 -11.94 18.06 -9.32
CA MET A 1 -10.83 17.53 -10.15
C MET A 1 -11.31 17.53 -11.58
N LEU A 2 -10.43 17.83 -12.55
CA LEU A 2 -10.76 17.78 -13.97
C LEU A 2 -11.07 16.33 -14.38
N ASP A 3 -12.02 16.13 -15.31
CA ASP A 3 -12.30 14.81 -15.92
C ASP A 3 -11.00 14.20 -16.46
N GLU A 4 -10.84 12.86 -16.42
CA GLU A 4 -9.61 12.17 -16.83
C GLU A 4 -9.14 12.58 -18.24
N ASP A 5 -10.08 12.81 -19.17
CA ASP A 5 -9.82 13.24 -20.55
C ASP A 5 -9.28 14.68 -20.68
N LYS A 6 -9.31 15.46 -19.60
CA LYS A 6 -8.86 16.86 -19.56
C LYS A 6 -7.53 17.04 -18.83
N GLN A 7 -6.91 15.94 -18.39
CA GLN A 7 -5.64 15.99 -17.67
C GLN A 7 -4.47 15.82 -18.65
N PRO A 8 -3.45 16.71 -18.63
CA PRO A 8 -2.32 16.61 -19.54
C PRO A 8 -1.43 15.39 -19.24
N PHE A 9 -1.40 14.92 -17.99
CA PHE A 9 -0.57 13.79 -17.57
C PHE A 9 -1.37 12.79 -16.75
N SER A 10 -1.20 11.50 -17.04
CA SER A 10 -1.77 10.41 -16.23
C SER A 10 -1.08 10.24 -14.87
N ASN A 11 0.20 10.65 -14.76
CA ASN A 11 0.94 10.67 -13.50
C ASN A 11 1.42 12.10 -13.17
N HIS A 12 0.83 12.69 -12.14
CA HIS A 12 1.16 14.04 -11.67
C HIS A 12 2.59 14.16 -11.08
N TYR A 13 3.17 13.05 -10.64
CA TYR A 13 4.55 12.99 -10.12
C TYR A 13 5.53 12.39 -11.13
N GLY A 14 5.10 12.20 -12.38
CA GLY A 14 5.96 11.69 -13.44
C GLY A 14 7.07 12.67 -13.79
N ALA A 15 8.14 12.16 -14.41
CA ALA A 15 9.30 12.96 -14.81
C ALA A 15 8.92 14.16 -15.68
N THR A 16 8.00 14.00 -16.63
CA THR A 16 7.52 15.10 -17.48
C THR A 16 6.71 16.13 -16.70
N ALA A 17 5.81 15.68 -15.81
CA ALA A 17 4.98 16.58 -15.00
C ALA A 17 5.83 17.40 -14.03
N SER A 18 6.80 16.76 -13.36
CA SER A 18 7.78 17.45 -12.51
C SER A 18 8.63 18.44 -13.33
N SER A 19 9.09 18.05 -14.51
CA SER A 19 9.87 18.92 -15.41
C SER A 19 9.11 20.18 -15.80
N VAL A 20 7.81 20.07 -16.11
CA VAL A 20 6.99 21.24 -16.47
C VAL A 20 6.85 22.21 -15.29
N LEU A 21 6.82 21.72 -14.06
CA LEU A 21 6.68 22.56 -12.87
C LEU A 21 8.01 23.13 -12.36
N THR A 22 9.14 22.61 -12.84
CA THR A 22 10.48 22.95 -12.34
C THR A 22 11.34 23.68 -13.36
N ASP A 23 11.20 23.36 -14.65
CA ASP A 23 11.98 23.99 -15.72
C ASP A 23 11.36 25.33 -16.18
N PHE A 24 10.05 25.54 -15.95
CA PHE A 24 9.36 26.79 -16.28
C PHE A 24 9.19 27.67 -15.04
N LEU A 25 9.54 28.96 -15.16
CA LEU A 25 9.44 29.92 -14.07
C LEU A 25 8.01 30.43 -13.89
N SER A 26 7.26 30.61 -14.98
CA SER A 26 5.88 31.08 -14.91
C SER A 26 4.92 30.25 -15.78
N THR A 27 3.63 30.30 -15.42
CA THR A 27 2.58 29.71 -16.26
C THR A 27 2.37 30.48 -17.57
N GLU A 28 2.82 31.74 -17.63
CA GLU A 28 2.79 32.55 -18.86
C GLU A 28 3.80 32.06 -19.89
N ASP A 29 4.98 31.65 -19.44
CA ASP A 29 6.01 31.05 -20.32
C ASP A 29 5.45 29.81 -21.02
N ILE A 30 4.71 28.98 -20.29
CA ILE A 30 4.06 27.79 -20.82
C ILE A 30 2.93 28.15 -21.79
N ALA A 31 2.12 29.15 -21.45
CA ALA A 31 0.97 29.56 -22.26
C ALA A 31 1.34 30.24 -23.60
N THR A 32 2.52 30.86 -23.65
CA THR A 32 3.03 31.62 -24.80
C THR A 32 4.12 30.90 -25.59
N MET A 33 4.71 29.83 -25.04
CA MET A 33 5.71 29.00 -25.74
C MET A 33 5.15 28.45 -27.06
N PRO A 34 5.94 28.45 -28.15
CA PRO A 34 5.52 27.85 -29.41
C PRO A 34 5.24 26.36 -29.23
N MET A 35 4.18 25.89 -29.89
CA MET A 35 3.68 24.52 -29.75
C MET A 35 4.76 23.48 -30.04
N GLU A 36 5.58 23.69 -31.07
CA GLU A 36 6.69 22.82 -31.46
C GLU A 36 7.72 22.66 -30.32
N ALA A 37 8.13 23.78 -29.70
CA ALA A 37 9.10 23.74 -28.59
C ALA A 37 8.54 23.03 -27.36
N LEU A 38 7.23 23.19 -27.09
CA LEU A 38 6.57 22.52 -25.98
C LEU A 38 6.47 21.00 -26.23
N ILE A 39 6.14 20.59 -27.45
CA ILE A 39 6.12 19.19 -27.86
C ILE A 39 7.52 18.60 -27.72
N ASP A 40 8.56 19.29 -28.21
CA ASP A 40 9.94 18.84 -28.10
C ASP A 40 10.35 18.66 -26.63
N HIS A 41 9.97 19.59 -25.75
CA HIS A 41 10.21 19.48 -24.32
C HIS A 41 9.53 18.24 -23.71
N ILE A 42 8.25 18.04 -24.00
CA ILE A 42 7.44 16.92 -23.51
C ILE A 42 7.99 15.59 -24.03
N CYS A 43 8.30 15.49 -25.33
CA CYS A 43 8.86 14.32 -25.97
C CYS A 43 10.23 13.95 -25.40
N LYS A 44 11.11 14.95 -25.21
CA LYS A 44 12.44 14.76 -24.63
C LYS A 44 12.36 14.22 -23.20
N LYS A 45 11.53 14.82 -22.34
CA LYS A 45 11.40 14.41 -20.92
C LYS A 45 10.60 13.11 -20.76
N GLY A 46 9.61 12.89 -21.62
CA GLY A 46 8.80 11.68 -21.68
C GLY A 46 9.46 10.50 -22.40
N LYS A 47 10.67 10.69 -22.96
CA LYS A 47 11.39 9.68 -23.75
C LYS A 47 10.54 9.13 -24.91
N ASN A 48 9.80 10.00 -25.61
CA ASN A 48 8.93 9.66 -26.75
C ASN A 48 7.85 8.61 -26.47
N ARG A 49 7.33 8.55 -25.23
CA ARG A 49 6.29 7.57 -24.82
C ARG A 49 4.85 8.09 -24.93
N PHE A 50 4.65 9.33 -25.37
CA PHE A 50 3.32 9.91 -25.51
C PHE A 50 2.64 9.43 -26.79
N VAL A 51 1.38 9.01 -26.67
CA VAL A 51 0.57 8.52 -27.81
C VAL A 51 0.23 9.68 -28.74
N ASP A 52 -0.15 10.84 -28.18
CA ASP A 52 -0.41 12.06 -28.93
C ASP A 52 0.22 13.28 -28.22
N PRO A 53 1.49 13.61 -28.53
CA PRO A 53 2.18 14.75 -27.95
C PRO A 53 1.50 16.10 -28.24
N ASN A 54 0.84 16.21 -29.40
CA ASN A 54 0.18 17.45 -29.80
C ASN A 54 -1.03 17.73 -28.91
N HIS A 55 -1.87 16.71 -28.70
CA HIS A 55 -3.02 16.83 -27.81
C HIS A 55 -2.60 17.17 -26.38
N THR A 56 -1.58 16.48 -25.85
CA THR A 56 -1.04 16.75 -24.51
C THR A 56 -0.49 18.18 -24.36
N ALA A 57 0.28 18.65 -25.33
CA ALA A 57 0.82 20.02 -25.33
C ALA A 57 -0.31 21.07 -25.38
N SER A 58 -1.38 20.81 -26.16
CA SER A 58 -2.54 21.69 -26.27
C SER A 58 -3.29 21.81 -24.94
N LEU A 59 -3.57 20.66 -24.31
CA LEU A 59 -4.17 20.61 -22.97
C LEU A 59 -3.34 21.35 -21.94
N LEU A 60 -2.00 21.22 -22.01
CA LEU A 60 -1.09 21.86 -21.09
C LEU A 60 -1.06 23.39 -21.27
N GLN A 61 -1.04 23.88 -22.51
CA GLN A 61 -1.19 25.31 -22.79
C GLN A 61 -2.55 25.84 -22.33
N GLN A 62 -3.63 25.09 -22.56
CA GLN A 62 -4.96 25.47 -22.11
C GLN A 62 -5.04 25.53 -20.58
N ALA A 63 -4.47 24.55 -19.89
CA ALA A 63 -4.38 24.54 -18.43
C ALA A 63 -3.57 25.74 -17.90
N ALA A 64 -2.45 26.06 -18.54
CA ALA A 64 -1.63 27.23 -18.20
C ALA A 64 -2.39 28.55 -18.42
N ARG A 65 -3.13 28.69 -19.54
CA ARG A 65 -3.95 29.88 -19.84
C ARG A 65 -5.11 30.08 -18.86
N ASN A 66 -5.71 28.99 -18.41
CA ASN A 66 -6.81 29.01 -17.45
C ASN A 66 -6.35 29.07 -15.99
N SER A 67 -5.04 28.96 -15.74
CA SER A 67 -4.48 29.02 -14.39
C SER A 67 -4.54 30.42 -13.80
N TYR A 68 -4.60 30.50 -12.47
CA TYR A 68 -4.54 31.78 -11.78
C TYR A 68 -3.13 32.37 -11.90
N ARG A 69 -3.05 33.63 -12.33
CA ARG A 69 -1.79 34.36 -12.45
C ARG A 69 -1.35 34.88 -11.09
N LEU A 70 -0.12 34.58 -10.72
CA LEU A 70 0.51 35.08 -9.51
C LEU A 70 1.31 36.34 -9.81
N ASP A 71 1.58 37.12 -8.77
CA ASP A 71 2.48 38.26 -8.88
C ASP A 71 3.91 37.78 -9.16
N LYS A 72 4.68 38.57 -9.93
CA LYS A 72 5.97 38.17 -10.48
C LYS A 72 6.99 37.82 -9.39
N CYS A 73 6.91 38.45 -8.22
CA CYS A 73 7.83 38.17 -7.11
C CYS A 73 7.60 36.78 -6.47
N LEU A 74 6.46 36.14 -6.73
CA LEU A 74 6.11 34.86 -6.12
C LEU A 74 6.52 33.65 -6.96
N TYR A 75 6.78 33.81 -8.26
CA TYR A 75 7.09 32.69 -9.15
C TYR A 75 8.35 31.93 -8.72
N GLU A 76 9.47 32.64 -8.57
CA GLU A 76 10.75 32.04 -8.20
C GLU A 76 10.72 31.26 -6.87
N PRO A 77 10.26 31.84 -5.73
CA PRO A 77 10.22 31.09 -4.48
C PRO A 77 9.27 29.89 -4.52
N LEU A 78 8.16 29.97 -5.28
CA LEU A 78 7.25 28.84 -5.45
C LEU A 78 7.86 27.73 -6.30
N THR A 79 8.47 28.05 -7.44
CA THR A 79 9.15 27.08 -8.30
C THR A 79 10.27 26.37 -7.53
N ILE A 80 11.06 27.11 -6.73
CA ILE A 80 12.09 26.52 -5.87
C ILE A 80 11.48 25.57 -4.82
N SER A 81 10.39 25.98 -4.16
CA SER A 81 9.70 25.16 -3.15
C SER A 81 9.12 23.86 -3.74
N ILE A 82 8.50 23.96 -4.91
CA ILE A 82 7.97 22.81 -5.65
C ILE A 82 9.10 21.89 -6.10
N ALA A 83 10.17 22.44 -6.68
CA ALA A 83 11.35 21.68 -7.09
C ALA A 83 11.98 20.94 -5.90
N SER A 84 12.13 21.62 -4.75
CA SER A 84 12.62 21.02 -3.52
C SER A 84 11.74 19.85 -3.07
N SER A 85 10.41 20.00 -3.16
CA SER A 85 9.46 18.93 -2.81
C SER A 85 9.59 17.71 -3.71
N PHE A 86 9.72 17.91 -5.03
CA PHE A 86 9.95 16.81 -5.98
C PHE A 86 11.29 16.11 -5.76
N ASN A 87 12.33 16.85 -5.40
CA ASN A 87 13.64 16.28 -5.08
C ASN A 87 13.55 15.37 -3.84
N LEU A 88 12.85 15.80 -2.78
CA LEU A 88 12.63 14.99 -1.59
C LEU A 88 11.80 13.73 -1.89
N ILE A 89 10.72 13.86 -2.66
CA ILE A 89 9.90 12.70 -3.07
C ILE A 89 10.77 11.69 -3.83
N SER A 90 11.54 12.16 -4.82
CA SER A 90 12.42 11.31 -5.63
C SER A 90 13.50 10.63 -4.78
N ALA A 91 14.08 11.36 -3.83
CA ALA A 91 15.06 10.81 -2.90
C ALA A 91 14.45 9.71 -2.03
N TYR A 92 13.29 9.97 -1.41
CA TYR A 92 12.60 8.98 -0.58
C TYR A 92 12.18 7.74 -1.39
N GLU A 93 11.69 7.90 -2.62
CA GLU A 93 11.39 6.75 -3.48
C GLU A 93 12.62 5.90 -3.78
N SER A 94 13.77 6.53 -4.00
CA SER A 94 15.03 5.83 -4.27
C SER A 94 15.54 5.08 -3.05
N GLU A 95 15.48 5.70 -1.87
CA GLU A 95 15.86 5.09 -0.59
C GLU A 95 14.91 3.93 -0.23
N MET A 96 13.60 4.11 -0.40
CA MET A 96 12.63 3.04 -0.19
C MET A 96 12.91 1.83 -1.08
N LYS A 97 13.26 2.04 -2.35
CA LYS A 97 13.63 0.94 -3.27
C LYS A 97 14.91 0.23 -2.80
N ALA A 98 15.92 0.99 -2.36
CA ALA A 98 17.17 0.42 -1.86
C ALA A 98 16.93 -0.43 -0.60
N ILE A 99 16.18 0.08 0.36
CA ILE A 99 15.84 -0.60 1.62
C ILE A 99 14.99 -1.85 1.34
N ASN A 100 13.94 -1.75 0.51
CA ASN A 100 13.11 -2.91 0.16
C ASN A 100 13.93 -4.03 -0.50
N LYS A 101 14.87 -3.68 -1.37
CA LYS A 101 15.78 -4.64 -2.00
C LYS A 101 16.71 -5.31 -0.98
N ALA A 102 17.20 -4.54 0.01
CA ALA A 102 18.01 -5.08 1.09
C ALA A 102 17.20 -6.04 1.98
N ILE A 103 15.97 -5.68 2.35
CA ILE A 103 15.05 -6.54 3.12
C ILE A 103 14.81 -7.86 2.39
N GLU A 104 14.46 -7.80 1.10
CA GLU A 104 14.20 -8.97 0.28
C GLU A 104 15.43 -9.89 0.21
N LYS A 105 16.64 -9.31 0.02
CA LYS A 105 17.88 -10.07 -0.01
C LYS A 105 18.17 -10.76 1.33
N THR A 106 17.95 -10.06 2.44
CA THR A 106 18.16 -10.60 3.80
C THR A 106 17.22 -11.76 4.09
N LEU A 107 15.93 -11.63 3.76
CA LEU A 107 14.94 -12.69 4.00
C LEU A 107 15.18 -13.93 3.15
N LYS A 108 15.55 -13.76 1.89
CA LYS A 108 15.98 -14.87 1.02
C LYS A 108 17.20 -15.61 1.58
N GLY A 109 18.04 -14.95 2.37
CA GLY A 109 19.20 -15.57 3.02
C GLY A 109 18.90 -16.23 4.36
N LEU A 110 18.00 -15.66 5.17
CA LEU A 110 17.69 -16.16 6.52
C LEU A 110 16.67 -17.31 6.51
N ASP A 111 15.54 -17.11 5.84
CA ASP A 111 14.46 -18.10 5.78
C ASP A 111 13.73 -18.04 4.42
N PRO A 112 14.35 -18.60 3.36
CA PRO A 112 13.77 -18.58 2.03
C PRO A 112 12.44 -19.33 1.96
N ASN A 113 12.28 -20.39 2.76
CA ASN A 113 11.09 -21.23 2.75
C ASN A 113 9.88 -20.48 3.33
N ALA A 114 10.02 -19.89 4.52
CA ALA A 114 8.96 -19.08 5.12
C ALA A 114 8.55 -17.91 4.22
N TYR A 115 9.54 -17.23 3.62
CA TYR A 115 9.30 -16.12 2.72
C TYR A 115 8.53 -16.54 1.47
N GLN A 116 8.90 -17.65 0.84
CA GLN A 116 8.20 -18.18 -0.33
C GLN A 116 6.80 -18.69 0.00
N SER A 117 6.62 -19.35 1.15
CA SER A 117 5.32 -19.78 1.66
C SER A 117 4.36 -18.60 1.83
N LEU A 118 4.80 -17.49 2.43
CA LEU A 118 3.92 -16.32 2.59
C LEU A 118 3.64 -15.60 1.26
N LEU A 119 4.64 -15.47 0.39
CA LEU A 119 4.47 -14.86 -0.93
C LEU A 119 3.53 -15.65 -1.85
N SER A 120 3.41 -16.97 -1.63
CA SER A 120 2.50 -17.81 -2.42
C SER A 120 1.01 -17.53 -2.13
N ILE A 121 0.69 -16.82 -1.05
CA ILE A 121 -0.68 -16.45 -0.69
C ILE A 121 -1.13 -15.26 -1.56
N PRO A 122 -2.21 -15.38 -2.35
CA PRO A 122 -2.74 -14.28 -3.12
C PRO A 122 -3.12 -13.08 -2.24
N GLY A 123 -2.60 -11.90 -2.59
CA GLY A 123 -2.81 -10.67 -1.83
C GLY A 123 -1.73 -10.35 -0.80
N ILE A 124 -0.75 -11.24 -0.58
CA ILE A 124 0.42 -10.96 0.27
C ILE A 124 1.59 -10.50 -0.59
N GLY A 125 2.05 -9.28 -0.30
CA GLY A 125 3.25 -8.70 -0.92
C GLY A 125 4.53 -8.93 -0.12
N PRO A 126 5.69 -8.60 -0.70
CA PRO A 126 7.00 -8.79 -0.06
C PRO A 126 7.14 -8.04 1.26
N VAL A 127 6.55 -6.85 1.40
CA VAL A 127 6.58 -6.04 2.62
C VAL A 127 5.81 -6.70 3.77
N TYR A 128 4.61 -7.23 3.49
CA TYR A 128 3.81 -7.92 4.51
C TYR A 128 4.43 -9.25 4.91
N ALA A 129 4.94 -10.03 3.94
CA ALA A 129 5.66 -11.26 4.22
C ALA A 129 6.91 -10.99 5.08
N ALA A 130 7.68 -9.96 4.74
CA ALA A 130 8.84 -9.52 5.50
C ALA A 130 8.50 -9.13 6.94
N GLY A 131 7.49 -8.27 7.12
CA GLY A 131 7.05 -7.83 8.43
C GLY A 131 6.56 -8.97 9.32
N ILE A 132 5.77 -9.89 8.75
CA ILE A 132 5.27 -11.06 9.50
C ILE A 132 6.43 -11.95 9.95
N ILE A 133 7.39 -12.25 9.06
CA ILE A 133 8.55 -13.09 9.42
C ILE A 133 9.43 -12.39 10.45
N ALA A 134 9.68 -11.10 10.30
CA ALA A 134 10.51 -10.33 11.23
C ALA A 134 9.92 -10.31 12.65
N GLU A 135 8.60 -10.18 12.78
CA GLU A 135 7.94 -10.13 14.09
C GLU A 135 7.66 -11.50 14.70
N ILE A 136 7.51 -12.55 13.88
CA ILE A 136 7.37 -13.94 14.38
C ILE A 136 8.74 -14.49 14.80
N GLY A 137 9.79 -14.20 14.04
CA GLY A 137 11.09 -14.87 14.18
C GLY A 137 10.98 -16.33 13.73
N SER A 138 11.24 -17.27 14.65
CA SER A 138 11.05 -18.70 14.38
C SER A 138 9.64 -19.14 14.74
N ILE A 139 8.95 -19.79 13.80
CA ILE A 139 7.61 -20.35 14.03
C ILE A 139 7.61 -21.45 15.11
N ASP A 140 8.73 -22.13 15.29
CA ASP A 140 8.90 -23.21 16.28
C ASP A 140 8.82 -22.71 17.72
N ALA A 141 8.93 -21.40 17.95
CA ALA A 141 8.70 -20.79 19.24
C ALA A 141 7.24 -20.88 19.70
N PHE A 142 6.30 -21.22 18.81
CA PHE A 142 4.87 -21.26 19.08
C PHE A 142 4.32 -22.68 18.98
N ASN A 143 3.78 -23.19 20.08
CA ASN A 143 3.17 -24.52 20.13
C ASN A 143 1.83 -24.63 19.36
N SER A 144 1.18 -23.50 19.05
CA SER A 144 -0.09 -23.49 18.31
C SER A 144 -0.38 -22.13 17.67
N HIS A 145 -1.26 -22.14 16.65
CA HIS A 145 -1.82 -20.92 16.06
C HIS A 145 -2.56 -20.03 17.09
N SER A 146 -3.01 -20.60 18.21
CA SER A 146 -3.62 -19.84 19.31
C SER A 146 -2.58 -19.12 20.16
N ALA A 147 -1.41 -19.73 20.40
CA ALA A 147 -0.28 -19.05 21.03
C ALA A 147 0.21 -17.88 20.17
N LEU A 148 0.32 -18.07 18.85
CA LEU A 148 0.70 -17.01 17.92
C LEU A 148 -0.33 -15.86 17.90
N ALA A 149 -1.63 -16.16 17.92
CA ALA A 149 -2.65 -15.11 17.99
C ALA A 149 -2.66 -14.36 19.32
N LYS A 150 -2.38 -15.05 20.43
CA LYS A 150 -2.20 -14.39 21.73
C LYS A 150 -0.99 -13.45 21.70
N TYR A 151 0.11 -13.88 21.09
CA TYR A 151 1.31 -13.04 20.91
C TYR A 151 1.03 -11.81 20.03
N ALA A 152 0.29 -11.96 18.93
CA ALA A 152 -0.18 -10.84 18.10
C ALA A 152 -1.26 -9.97 18.78
N GLY A 153 -1.80 -10.36 19.94
CA GLY A 153 -2.93 -9.69 20.56
C GLY A 153 -4.22 -9.75 19.73
N LEU A 154 -4.37 -10.75 18.84
CA LEU A 154 -5.62 -11.06 18.14
C LEU A 154 -6.46 -12.04 18.96
N VAL A 155 -6.67 -11.69 20.22
CA VAL A 155 -7.50 -12.43 21.19
C VAL A 155 -8.45 -11.46 21.89
N TRP A 156 -9.66 -11.92 22.20
CA TRP A 156 -10.66 -11.12 22.90
C TRP A 156 -10.51 -11.32 24.40
N ARG A 157 -10.69 -10.24 25.16
CA ARG A 157 -10.67 -10.30 26.62
C ARG A 157 -11.99 -10.88 27.12
N GLU A 158 -11.90 -11.87 27.98
CA GLU A 158 -13.06 -12.36 28.72
C GLU A 158 -13.29 -11.46 29.92
N ASN A 159 -14.43 -10.75 29.93
CA ASN A 159 -14.88 -9.99 31.09
C ASN A 159 -15.99 -10.79 31.77
N GLN A 160 -15.60 -11.64 32.73
CA GLN A 160 -16.52 -12.41 33.55
C GLN A 160 -16.54 -11.84 34.98
N SER A 161 -17.73 -11.60 35.52
CA SER A 161 -17.93 -11.25 36.93
C SER A 161 -19.05 -12.08 37.54
N GLY A 162 -18.71 -13.06 38.38
CA GLY A 162 -19.69 -13.98 38.98
C GLY A 162 -20.46 -14.74 37.90
N ASN A 163 -21.75 -14.47 37.76
CA ASN A 163 -22.64 -15.06 36.74
C ASN A 163 -22.79 -14.22 35.46
N PHE A 164 -22.10 -13.08 35.35
CA PHE A 164 -22.22 -12.20 34.19
C PHE A 164 -21.09 -12.45 33.19
N ASN A 165 -21.49 -12.76 31.95
CA ASN A 165 -20.62 -12.78 30.77
C ASN A 165 -20.98 -11.59 29.88
N ALA A 166 -20.02 -10.71 29.60
CA ALA A 166 -20.26 -9.59 28.71
C ALA A 166 -20.36 -10.04 27.24
N ASP A 167 -21.44 -9.65 26.55
CA ASP A 167 -21.63 -9.91 25.11
C ASP A 167 -20.67 -9.08 24.24
N ASP A 168 -20.22 -7.92 24.73
CA ASP A 168 -19.25 -7.07 24.04
C ASP A 168 -17.87 -7.18 24.70
N THR A 169 -16.96 -7.85 24.00
CA THR A 169 -15.58 -8.03 24.44
C THR A 169 -14.62 -7.23 23.56
N MET A 170 -13.70 -6.52 24.22
CA MET A 170 -12.68 -5.77 23.51
C MET A 170 -11.53 -6.67 23.07
N LEU A 171 -11.00 -6.39 21.89
CA LEU A 171 -9.75 -6.97 21.42
C LEU A 171 -8.62 -6.62 22.40
N SER A 172 -7.81 -7.60 22.75
CA SER A 172 -6.65 -7.38 23.61
C SER A 172 -5.64 -6.47 22.93
N LYS A 173 -5.30 -5.36 23.60
CA LYS A 173 -4.19 -4.51 23.19
C LYS A 173 -2.83 -5.06 23.66
N ALA A 174 -2.83 -6.07 24.53
CA ALA A 174 -1.62 -6.72 25.00
C ALA A 174 -1.14 -7.73 23.95
N GLY A 175 0.08 -7.55 23.47
CA GLY A 175 0.70 -8.32 22.38
C GLY A 175 1.54 -7.42 21.47
N ASN A 176 2.23 -8.04 20.52
CA ASN A 176 3.05 -7.34 19.54
C ASN A 176 2.17 -6.50 18.59
N SER A 177 2.28 -5.18 18.71
CA SER A 177 1.49 -4.23 17.91
C SER A 177 1.85 -4.23 16.43
N TYR A 178 3.11 -4.49 16.09
CA TYR A 178 3.59 -4.54 14.71
C TYR A 178 3.08 -5.79 14.00
N LEU A 179 3.20 -6.96 14.64
CA LEU A 179 2.63 -8.20 14.10
C LEU A 179 1.13 -8.08 13.88
N ARG A 180 0.41 -7.49 14.86
CA ARG A 180 -1.03 -7.23 14.72
C ARG A 180 -1.35 -6.35 13.52
N TYR A 181 -0.60 -5.28 13.34
CA TYR A 181 -0.75 -4.36 12.21
C TYR A 181 -0.56 -5.10 10.89
N TYR A 182 0.55 -5.82 10.72
CA TYR A 182 0.83 -6.56 9.50
C TYR A 182 -0.24 -7.61 9.19
N LEU A 183 -0.73 -8.35 10.19
CA LEU A 183 -1.76 -9.37 10.00
C LEU A 183 -3.13 -8.78 9.62
N ILE A 184 -3.51 -7.65 10.21
CA ILE A 184 -4.75 -6.94 9.90
C ILE A 184 -4.69 -6.39 8.46
N GLU A 185 -3.63 -5.68 8.11
CA GLU A 185 -3.47 -5.13 6.76
C GLU A 185 -3.38 -6.24 5.71
N ALA A 186 -2.60 -7.28 5.98
CA ALA A 186 -2.51 -8.46 5.14
C ALA A 186 -3.89 -9.11 4.91
N ALA A 187 -4.69 -9.30 5.97
CA ALA A 187 -6.04 -9.85 5.85
C ALA A 187 -6.98 -8.95 5.02
N SER A 188 -6.80 -7.63 5.08
CA SER A 188 -7.53 -6.67 4.24
C SER A 188 -7.23 -6.83 2.74
N HIS A 189 -6.01 -7.24 2.39
CA HIS A 189 -5.65 -7.54 1.01
C HIS A 189 -6.03 -8.97 0.59
N VAL A 190 -5.82 -9.96 1.46
CA VAL A 190 -6.16 -11.37 1.18
C VAL A 190 -7.64 -11.55 0.90
N LYS A 191 -8.54 -10.85 1.63
CA LYS A 191 -9.98 -10.92 1.36
C LYS A 191 -10.37 -10.49 -0.06
N ASN A 192 -9.58 -9.61 -0.71
CA ASN A 192 -9.89 -9.13 -2.06
C ASN A 192 -9.42 -10.12 -3.14
N HIS A 193 -8.54 -11.05 -2.81
CA HIS A 193 -7.92 -11.99 -3.75
C HIS A 193 -8.31 -13.45 -3.52
N VAL A 194 -8.69 -13.81 -2.28
CA VAL A 194 -9.07 -15.18 -1.91
C VAL A 194 -10.56 -15.22 -1.58
N PRO A 195 -11.40 -15.89 -2.42
CA PRO A 195 -12.86 -15.92 -2.26
C PRO A 195 -13.34 -16.43 -0.89
N GLU A 196 -12.63 -17.37 -0.28
CA GLU A 196 -12.98 -17.89 1.04
C GLU A 196 -12.86 -16.81 2.14
N TYR A 197 -11.80 -16.01 2.08
CA TYR A 197 -11.61 -14.90 3.02
C TYR A 197 -12.59 -13.77 2.74
N ALA A 198 -12.98 -13.55 1.47
CA ALA A 198 -14.06 -12.65 1.10
C ALA A 198 -15.39 -13.08 1.73
N ALA A 199 -15.77 -14.34 1.57
CA ALA A 199 -17.00 -14.91 2.11
C ALA A 199 -17.02 -14.90 3.64
N PHE A 200 -15.90 -15.26 4.28
CA PHE A 200 -15.76 -15.20 5.73
C PHE A 200 -15.88 -13.77 6.26
N TYR A 201 -15.19 -12.82 5.64
CA TYR A 201 -15.28 -11.41 5.98
C TYR A 201 -16.72 -10.90 5.84
N GLN A 202 -17.39 -11.20 4.74
CA GLN A 202 -18.78 -10.77 4.50
C GLN A 202 -19.73 -11.35 5.54
N LYS A 203 -19.63 -12.65 5.83
CA LYS A 203 -20.40 -13.30 6.88
C LYS A 203 -20.20 -12.60 8.24
N LYS A 204 -18.96 -12.30 8.62
CA LYS A 204 -18.67 -11.60 9.89
C LYS A 204 -19.08 -10.13 9.89
N TYR A 205 -19.13 -9.51 8.72
CA TYR A 205 -19.65 -8.16 8.56
C TYR A 205 -21.15 -8.11 8.85
N ASP A 206 -21.90 -9.08 8.32
CA ASP A 206 -23.36 -9.14 8.43
C ASP A 206 -23.84 -9.60 9.82
N GLU A 207 -23.05 -10.43 10.52
CA GLU A 207 -23.33 -10.87 11.90
C GLU A 207 -23.28 -9.71 12.92
N VAL A 208 -22.57 -8.62 12.61
CA VAL A 208 -22.25 -7.56 13.55
C VAL A 208 -23.13 -6.33 13.31
N LYS A 209 -23.65 -5.71 14.38
CA LYS A 209 -24.46 -4.48 14.31
C LYS A 209 -23.62 -3.19 14.40
N THR A 210 -22.51 -3.22 15.15
CA THR A 210 -21.67 -2.04 15.42
C THR A 210 -20.21 -2.30 15.04
N HIS A 211 -19.52 -1.29 14.50
CA HIS A 211 -18.11 -1.40 14.08
C HIS A 211 -17.83 -2.60 13.14
N GLN A 212 -18.76 -2.87 12.23
CA GLN A 212 -18.78 -4.03 11.32
C GLN A 212 -17.43 -4.27 10.64
N HIS A 213 -16.90 -3.25 9.97
CA HIS A 213 -15.63 -3.37 9.24
C HIS A 213 -14.45 -3.78 10.15
N LYS A 214 -14.27 -3.10 11.28
CA LYS A 214 -13.14 -3.36 12.20
C LYS A 214 -13.24 -4.75 12.83
N ARG A 215 -14.44 -5.16 13.24
CA ARG A 215 -14.69 -6.47 13.86
C ARG A 215 -14.51 -7.60 12.86
N ALA A 216 -15.12 -7.49 11.68
CA ALA A 216 -15.00 -8.48 10.62
C ALA A 216 -13.54 -8.67 10.22
N LEU A 217 -12.79 -7.58 10.02
CA LEU A 217 -11.38 -7.64 9.63
C LEU A 217 -10.52 -8.27 10.73
N ALA A 218 -10.72 -7.93 12.00
CA ALA A 218 -9.98 -8.55 13.11
C ALA A 218 -10.23 -10.06 13.23
N LEU A 219 -11.48 -10.52 13.00
CA LEU A 219 -11.83 -11.94 12.96
C LEU A 219 -11.21 -12.63 11.74
N THR A 220 -11.22 -11.98 10.58
CA THR A 220 -10.55 -12.48 9.36
C THR A 220 -9.05 -12.60 9.58
N ALA A 221 -8.40 -11.64 10.24
CA ALA A 221 -6.99 -11.72 10.61
C ALA A 221 -6.71 -12.87 11.59
N ARG A 222 -7.63 -13.14 12.54
CA ARG A 222 -7.51 -14.30 13.44
C ARG A 222 -7.58 -15.63 12.69
N LYS A 223 -8.49 -15.75 11.71
CA LYS A 223 -8.54 -16.91 10.80
C LYS A 223 -7.25 -17.00 9.96
N PHE A 224 -6.75 -15.86 9.49
CA PHE A 224 -5.53 -15.78 8.68
C PHE A 224 -4.28 -16.27 9.41
N ILE A 225 -4.16 -16.03 10.72
CA ILE A 225 -3.08 -16.60 11.56
C ILE A 225 -3.04 -18.13 11.46
N GLN A 226 -4.20 -18.79 11.44
CA GLN A 226 -4.25 -20.25 11.38
C GLN A 226 -3.64 -20.78 10.08
N LEU A 227 -3.93 -20.09 8.96
CA LEU A 227 -3.33 -20.39 7.67
C LEU A 227 -1.81 -20.16 7.71
N ILE A 228 -1.35 -19.00 8.19
CA ILE A 228 0.07 -18.67 8.28
C ILE A 228 0.82 -19.71 9.12
N PHE A 229 0.30 -20.03 10.31
CA PHE A 229 0.91 -21.00 11.20
C PHE A 229 1.03 -22.38 10.53
N GLY A 230 -0.04 -22.83 9.87
CA GLY A 230 -0.04 -24.11 9.15
C GLY A 230 0.93 -24.14 7.96
N LEU A 231 1.09 -23.04 7.22
CA LEU A 231 2.03 -22.97 6.10
C LEU A 231 3.49 -22.91 6.57
N LEU A 232 3.77 -22.11 7.60
CA LEU A 232 5.11 -21.92 8.14
C LEU A 232 5.62 -23.17 8.87
N ALA A 233 4.80 -23.78 9.73
CA ALA A 233 5.18 -24.97 10.49
C ALA A 233 5.41 -26.19 9.60
N ASN A 234 4.73 -26.28 8.45
CA ASN A 234 4.88 -27.40 7.52
C ASN A 234 5.82 -27.08 6.35
N HIS A 235 6.38 -25.86 6.27
CA HIS A 235 7.15 -25.36 5.12
C HIS A 235 6.44 -25.59 3.77
N GLN A 236 5.13 -25.31 3.71
CA GLN A 236 4.30 -25.57 2.54
C GLN A 236 3.93 -24.28 1.81
N LEU A 237 3.79 -24.38 0.49
CA LEU A 237 3.22 -23.32 -0.33
C LEU A 237 1.69 -23.33 -0.23
N TYR A 238 1.10 -22.15 -0.29
CA TYR A 238 -0.34 -21.98 -0.32
C TYR A 238 -0.94 -22.70 -1.52
N SER A 239 -1.98 -23.50 -1.25
CA SER A 239 -2.70 -24.27 -2.27
C SER A 239 -4.20 -24.09 -2.04
N THR A 240 -4.93 -23.66 -3.07
CA THR A 240 -6.37 -23.38 -3.00
C THR A 240 -7.21 -24.61 -2.66
N CYS A 241 -6.72 -25.82 -2.94
CA CYS A 241 -7.44 -27.07 -2.69
C CYS A 241 -7.55 -27.48 -1.21
N ARG A 242 -6.71 -26.95 -0.31
CA ARG A 242 -6.63 -27.43 1.10
C ARG A 242 -7.40 -26.59 2.11
N VAL A 243 -7.87 -25.40 1.72
CA VAL A 243 -8.44 -24.44 2.66
C VAL A 243 -9.89 -24.79 3.06
N SER A 244 -10.52 -25.72 2.34
CA SER A 244 -11.87 -26.24 2.63
C SER A 244 -11.95 -27.28 3.78
N GLN A 245 -10.82 -27.68 4.38
CA GLN A 245 -10.79 -28.76 5.39
C GLN A 245 -10.32 -28.33 6.79
N ILE A 246 -10.25 -27.02 7.08
CA ILE A 246 -9.81 -26.49 8.39
C ILE A 246 -10.88 -25.59 9.00
#